data_AF-A0A956FMI8-F1
#
_entry.id   AF-A0A956FMI8-F1
#
_cell.length_a   1.000
_cell.length_b   1.000
_cell.length_c   1.000
_cell.angle_alpha   90.00
_cell.angle_beta   90.00
_cell.angle_gamma   90.00
#
_symmetry.space_group_name_H-M   'P 1'
#
loop_
_entity.id
_entity.type
_entity.pdbx_description
1 polymer ?
#
loop_
_entity_poly.entity_id
_entity_poly.type
_entity_poly.pdbx_seq_one_letter_code
_entity_poly.pdbx_strand_id
1 'polypeptide(L)'
;MTTHAHAFDEVRPELETIPDDELRIINLDVVHAAEIVLGASGRIERLLPALARLPDVDMGRIERLRLYAGALLHTHLLTKDPVEPDPRLRRMLAEASMLRADLLVVAEALGHLGLLSAVRVAEIRSGQGHRDTANDLCALATLYDAAWAELRSKVPISRIMVDRAAVLGAELHGALGERRLPADPHEPSDDDPRQLRVRAFTAMIRAYDVCRRGVIFLRWDLGDADRFVPTLYSRRRRRSPLVDEENGEAAEPTPSSPMVSRPSTVVTLTAF
;
A
#
# COMPACT_ATOMS: atom_id res chain seq x y z
N MET A 1 -1.36 -12.51 -25.23
CA MET A 1 -1.01 -11.63 -24.08
C MET A 1 -1.18 -12.44 -22.83
N THR A 2 -0.11 -12.68 -22.07
CA THR A 2 -0.19 -13.34 -20.76
C THR A 2 -0.74 -12.34 -19.75
N THR A 3 -1.77 -12.70 -18.99
CA THR A 3 -2.33 -11.84 -17.93
C THR A 3 -1.36 -11.78 -16.74
N HIS A 4 -1.50 -10.77 -15.87
CA HIS A 4 -0.68 -10.69 -14.65
C HIS A 4 -0.90 -11.88 -13.69
N ALA A 5 -2.14 -12.40 -13.63
CA ALA A 5 -2.46 -13.61 -12.85
C ALA A 5 -1.73 -14.84 -13.39
N HIS A 6 -1.80 -15.10 -14.70
CA HIS A 6 -1.05 -16.21 -15.30
C HIS A 6 0.47 -16.03 -15.14
N ALA A 7 0.97 -14.79 -15.23
CA ALA A 7 2.38 -14.53 -14.99
C ALA A 7 2.80 -14.88 -13.55
N PHE A 8 1.93 -14.62 -12.57
CA PHE A 8 2.12 -15.03 -11.18
C PHE A 8 2.12 -16.55 -11.03
N ASP A 9 1.12 -17.24 -11.55
CA ASP A 9 1.00 -18.70 -11.43
C ASP A 9 2.25 -19.43 -11.96
N GLU A 10 2.82 -18.95 -13.06
CA GLU A 10 4.02 -19.52 -13.68
C GLU A 10 5.28 -19.38 -12.81
N VAL A 11 5.45 -18.25 -12.11
CA VAL A 11 6.65 -18.00 -11.31
C VAL A 11 6.44 -18.25 -9.81
N ARG A 12 5.22 -18.54 -9.37
CA ARG A 12 4.88 -18.78 -7.96
C ARG A 12 5.80 -19.81 -7.29
N PRO A 13 6.11 -20.97 -7.90
CA PRO A 13 7.04 -21.93 -7.29
C PRO A 13 8.43 -21.33 -7.05
N GLU A 14 8.92 -20.46 -7.94
CA GLU A 14 10.22 -19.81 -7.77
C GLU A 14 10.17 -18.75 -6.65
N LEU A 15 9.08 -17.99 -6.56
CA LEU A 15 8.90 -16.98 -5.51
C LEU A 15 8.86 -17.60 -4.11
N GLU A 16 8.23 -18.77 -3.97
CA GLU A 16 8.12 -19.53 -2.73
C GLU A 16 9.49 -20.06 -2.24
N THR A 17 10.45 -20.23 -3.15
CA THR A 17 11.81 -20.69 -2.79
C THR A 17 12.74 -19.59 -2.29
N ILE A 18 12.38 -18.31 -2.43
CA ILE A 18 13.22 -17.20 -1.96
C ILE A 18 13.16 -17.14 -0.43
N PRO A 19 14.28 -17.35 0.28
CA PRO A 19 14.27 -17.35 1.74
C PRO A 19 14.08 -15.94 2.30
N ASP A 20 13.57 -15.82 3.52
CA ASP A 20 13.14 -14.55 4.09
C ASP A 20 14.30 -13.57 4.34
N ASP A 21 15.51 -14.08 4.61
CA ASP A 21 16.74 -13.30 4.80
C ASP A 21 17.29 -12.70 3.49
N GLU A 22 16.81 -13.19 2.35
CA GLU A 22 17.18 -12.76 1.02
C GLU A 22 16.23 -11.71 0.42
N LEU A 23 15.15 -11.38 1.13
CA LEU A 23 14.13 -10.45 0.69
C LEU A 23 14.63 -9.00 0.68
N ARG A 24 14.32 -8.28 -0.40
CA ARG A 24 14.61 -6.85 -0.51
C ARG A 24 13.49 -6.02 0.06
N ILE A 25 13.84 -4.98 0.81
CA ILE A 25 12.90 -3.97 1.28
C ILE A 25 12.30 -3.25 0.07
N ILE A 26 10.97 -3.16 0.02
CA ILE A 26 10.26 -2.37 -0.99
C ILE A 26 10.43 -0.88 -0.68
N ASN A 27 11.33 -0.22 -1.42
CA ASN A 27 11.63 1.21 -1.30
C ASN A 27 11.29 2.01 -2.57
N LEU A 28 10.56 1.40 -3.51
CA LEU A 28 10.14 1.96 -4.79
C LEU A 28 8.61 1.98 -4.89
N ASP A 29 8.09 2.86 -5.74
CA ASP A 29 6.72 2.71 -6.23
C ASP A 29 6.62 1.44 -7.07
N VAL A 30 5.87 0.46 -6.57
CA VAL A 30 5.82 -0.89 -7.15
C VAL A 30 5.21 -0.90 -8.55
N VAL A 31 4.14 -0.13 -8.76
CA VAL A 31 3.45 -0.09 -10.05
C VAL A 31 4.35 0.58 -11.08
N HIS A 32 4.90 1.74 -10.73
CA HIS A 32 5.79 2.48 -11.61
C HIS A 32 7.06 1.69 -11.96
N ALA A 33 7.68 1.02 -10.99
CA ALA A 33 8.86 0.19 -11.24
C ALA A 33 8.53 -0.98 -12.19
N ALA A 34 7.41 -1.67 -11.98
CA ALA A 34 6.98 -2.76 -12.85
C ALA A 34 6.67 -2.28 -14.28
N GLU A 35 6.03 -1.12 -14.44
CA GLU A 35 5.78 -0.50 -15.76
C GLU A 35 7.07 -0.20 -16.52
N ILE A 36 8.07 0.38 -15.83
CA ILE A 36 9.40 0.61 -16.42
C ILE A 36 10.02 -0.71 -16.86
N VAL A 37 10.00 -1.74 -16.01
CA VAL A 37 10.56 -3.06 -16.33
C VAL A 37 9.84 -3.67 -17.54
N LEU A 38 8.51 -3.66 -17.57
CA LEU A 38 7.72 -4.16 -18.71
C LEU A 38 8.06 -3.43 -20.02
N GLY A 39 8.21 -2.10 -19.97
CA GLY A 39 8.62 -1.30 -21.12
C GLY A 39 10.07 -1.57 -21.56
N ALA A 40 10.97 -1.78 -20.59
CA ALA A 40 12.37 -2.13 -20.84
C ALA A 40 12.53 -3.54 -21.42
N SER A 41 11.70 -4.51 -21.01
CA SER A 41 11.76 -5.90 -21.48
C SER A 41 11.70 -6.01 -23.01
N GLY A 42 10.84 -5.24 -23.68
CA GLY A 42 10.78 -5.23 -25.15
C GLY A 42 12.05 -4.70 -25.83
N ARG A 43 12.83 -3.86 -25.13
CA ARG A 43 14.14 -3.38 -25.61
C ARG A 43 15.25 -4.40 -25.30
N ILE A 44 15.21 -5.01 -24.12
CA ILE A 44 16.15 -6.06 -23.67
C ILE A 44 16.03 -7.31 -24.55
N GLU A 45 14.81 -7.68 -24.98
CA GLU A 45 14.55 -8.82 -25.87
C GLU A 45 15.41 -8.76 -27.15
N ARG A 46 15.63 -7.56 -27.70
CA ARG A 46 16.46 -7.35 -28.90
C ARG A 46 17.95 -7.59 -28.64
N LEU A 47 18.36 -7.59 -27.38
CA LEU A 47 19.74 -7.78 -26.96
C LEU A 47 20.01 -9.20 -26.44
N LEU A 48 19.00 -10.08 -26.34
CA LEU A 48 19.15 -11.45 -25.83
C LEU A 48 20.29 -12.24 -26.51
N PRO A 49 20.43 -12.24 -27.85
CA PRO A 49 21.52 -12.98 -28.49
C PRO A 49 22.92 -12.45 -28.10
N ALA A 50 23.03 -11.16 -27.81
CA ALA A 50 24.29 -10.56 -27.36
C ALA A 50 24.54 -10.85 -25.87
N LEU A 51 23.50 -10.79 -25.04
CA LEU A 51 23.56 -11.09 -23.60
C LEU A 51 23.95 -12.54 -23.35
N ALA A 52 23.44 -13.48 -24.16
CA ALA A 52 23.76 -14.91 -24.07
C ALA A 52 25.24 -15.24 -24.35
N ARG A 53 26.01 -14.31 -24.92
CA ARG A 53 27.46 -14.49 -25.15
C ARG A 53 28.32 -14.03 -23.97
N LEU A 54 27.73 -13.37 -22.99
CA LEU A 54 28.44 -12.93 -21.81
C LEU A 54 28.63 -14.09 -20.82
N PRO A 55 29.79 -14.19 -20.15
CA PRO A 55 29.97 -15.19 -19.10
C PRO A 55 29.09 -14.86 -17.89
N ASP A 56 28.66 -15.91 -17.18
CA ASP A 56 27.95 -15.84 -15.89
C ASP A 56 26.64 -15.03 -15.88
N VAL A 57 26.02 -14.82 -17.04
CA VAL A 57 24.69 -14.21 -17.15
C VAL A 57 23.60 -15.28 -17.03
N ASP A 58 22.77 -15.14 -16.00
CA ASP A 58 21.58 -15.98 -15.81
C ASP A 58 20.50 -15.62 -16.82
N MET A 59 20.55 -16.25 -18.00
CA MET A 59 19.58 -16.04 -19.08
C MET A 59 18.15 -16.43 -18.67
N GLY A 60 17.99 -17.43 -17.80
CA GLY A 60 16.69 -17.88 -17.31
C GLY A 60 15.94 -16.75 -16.58
N ARG A 61 16.65 -15.99 -15.75
CA ARG A 61 16.09 -14.80 -15.08
C ARG A 61 15.75 -13.66 -16.05
N ILE A 62 16.57 -13.46 -17.08
CA ILE A 62 16.33 -12.41 -18.08
C ILE A 62 15.07 -12.72 -18.90
N GLU A 63 14.93 -13.96 -19.37
CA GLU A 63 13.77 -14.41 -20.15
C GLU A 63 12.46 -14.33 -19.34
N ARG A 64 12.55 -14.56 -18.03
CA ARG A 64 11.43 -14.46 -17.09
C ARG A 64 11.14 -13.05 -16.57
N LEU A 65 11.91 -12.03 -16.96
CA LEU A 65 11.79 -10.66 -16.44
C LEU A 65 10.35 -10.11 -16.54
N ARG A 66 9.69 -10.35 -17.67
CA ARG A 66 8.30 -9.93 -17.90
C ARG A 66 7.31 -10.67 -16.98
N LEU A 67 7.57 -11.95 -16.70
CA LEU A 67 6.74 -12.74 -15.78
C LEU A 67 6.88 -12.23 -14.36
N TYR A 68 8.10 -11.96 -13.88
CA TYR A 68 8.30 -11.39 -12.53
C TYR A 68 7.64 -10.02 -12.36
N ALA A 69 7.72 -9.14 -13.37
CA ALA A 69 7.04 -7.85 -13.34
C ALA A 69 5.50 -8.01 -13.32
N GLY A 70 4.96 -8.95 -14.10
CA GLY A 70 3.53 -9.29 -14.07
C GLY A 70 3.08 -9.86 -12.73
N ALA A 71 3.87 -10.77 -12.14
CA ALA A 71 3.63 -11.35 -10.83
C ALA A 71 3.64 -10.29 -9.72
N LEU A 72 4.55 -9.31 -9.80
CA LEU A 72 4.59 -8.19 -8.86
C LEU A 72 3.34 -7.31 -8.96
N LEU A 73 2.84 -7.04 -10.17
CA LEU A 73 1.59 -6.29 -10.35
C LEU A 73 0.38 -7.07 -9.80
N HIS A 74 0.33 -8.38 -10.04
CA HIS A 74 -0.74 -9.23 -9.51
C HIS A 74 -0.76 -9.26 -7.98
N THR A 75 0.37 -9.61 -7.36
CA THR A 75 0.51 -9.65 -5.89
C THR A 75 0.27 -8.28 -5.25
N HIS A 76 0.62 -7.18 -5.94
CA HIS A 76 0.28 -5.85 -5.47
C HIS A 76 -1.24 -5.59 -5.44
N LEU A 77 -2.00 -6.11 -6.42
CA LEU A 77 -3.47 -6.04 -6.39
C LEU A 77 -4.04 -6.88 -5.25
N LEU A 78 -3.51 -8.09 -5.01
CA LEU A 78 -3.95 -8.93 -3.89
C LEU A 78 -3.77 -8.24 -2.52
N THR A 79 -2.73 -7.41 -2.35
CA THR A 79 -2.57 -6.61 -1.11
C THR A 79 -3.58 -5.47 -0.95
N LYS A 80 -4.26 -5.08 -2.03
CA LYS A 80 -5.27 -4.02 -2.06
C LYS A 80 -6.68 -4.58 -1.98
N ASP A 81 -6.88 -5.84 -2.37
CA ASP A 81 -8.17 -6.50 -2.27
C ASP A 81 -8.56 -6.60 -0.79
N PRO A 82 -9.80 -6.20 -0.44
CA PRO A 82 -10.28 -6.38 0.91
C PRO A 82 -10.35 -7.89 1.17
N VAL A 83 -9.47 -8.39 2.05
CA VAL A 83 -9.54 -9.77 2.54
C VAL A 83 -10.99 -10.00 3.01
N GLU A 84 -11.65 -10.97 2.39
CA GLU A 84 -13.02 -11.36 2.71
C GLU A 84 -13.12 -11.54 4.23
N PRO A 85 -14.06 -10.85 4.92
CA PRO A 85 -14.11 -10.90 6.36
C PRO A 85 -14.25 -12.35 6.83
N ASP A 86 -13.39 -12.72 7.79
CA ASP A 86 -13.40 -14.02 8.48
C ASP A 86 -14.87 -14.46 8.70
N PRO A 87 -15.26 -15.69 8.30
CA PRO A 87 -16.58 -16.25 8.56
C PRO A 87 -17.07 -16.04 10.01
N ARG A 88 -16.17 -15.97 10.99
CA ARG A 88 -16.49 -15.60 12.38
C ARG A 88 -16.93 -14.13 12.47
N LEU A 89 -16.15 -13.19 11.95
CA LEU A 89 -16.48 -11.76 11.94
C LEU A 89 -17.80 -11.49 11.22
N ARG A 90 -18.07 -12.17 10.10
CA ARG A 90 -19.36 -12.04 9.39
C ARG A 90 -20.55 -12.44 10.25
N ARG A 91 -20.44 -13.57 10.97
CA ARG A 91 -21.50 -14.01 11.90
C ARG A 91 -21.69 -13.02 13.05
N MET A 92 -20.61 -12.52 13.62
CA MET A 92 -20.67 -11.51 14.68
C MET A 92 -21.32 -10.22 14.22
N LEU A 93 -21.01 -9.74 13.01
CA LEU A 93 -21.61 -8.53 12.43
C LEU A 93 -23.10 -8.70 12.13
N ALA A 94 -23.51 -9.88 11.64
CA ALA A 94 -24.92 -10.18 11.41
C ALA A 94 -25.71 -10.17 12.73
N GLU A 95 -25.21 -10.86 13.75
CA GLU A 95 -25.82 -10.86 15.09
C GLU A 95 -25.86 -9.44 15.68
N ALA A 96 -24.76 -8.69 15.59
CA ALA A 96 -24.65 -7.34 16.13
C ALA A 96 -25.60 -6.37 15.47
N SER A 97 -25.78 -6.48 14.15
CA SER A 97 -26.73 -5.63 13.41
C SER A 97 -28.16 -5.86 13.86
N MET A 98 -28.56 -7.12 14.06
CA MET A 98 -29.90 -7.45 14.55
C MET A 98 -30.10 -6.96 15.99
N LEU A 99 -29.16 -7.28 16.88
CA LEU A 99 -29.25 -6.90 18.29
C LEU A 99 -29.24 -5.38 18.49
N ARG A 100 -28.44 -4.65 17.71
CA ARG A 100 -28.42 -3.17 17.71
C ARG A 100 -29.78 -2.61 17.29
N ALA A 101 -30.39 -3.16 16.26
CA ALA A 101 -31.70 -2.70 15.79
C ALA A 101 -32.78 -2.89 16.87
N ASP A 102 -32.85 -4.07 17.48
CA ASP A 102 -33.83 -4.39 18.53
C ASP A 102 -33.68 -3.47 19.75
N LEU A 103 -32.45 -3.28 20.22
CA LEU A 103 -32.15 -2.41 21.37
C LEU A 103 -32.42 -0.93 21.06
N LEU A 104 -32.12 -0.45 19.85
CA LEU A 104 -32.39 0.94 19.47
C LEU A 104 -33.89 1.26 19.41
N VAL A 105 -34.69 0.37 18.84
CA VAL A 105 -36.15 0.57 18.74
C VAL A 105 -36.76 0.79 20.12
N VAL A 106 -36.37 -0.04 21.09
CA VAL A 106 -36.88 0.09 22.47
C VAL A 106 -36.27 1.30 23.16
N ALA A 107 -34.98 1.58 22.96
CA ALA A 107 -34.31 2.73 23.58
C ALA A 107 -34.92 4.06 23.13
N GLU A 108 -35.35 4.16 21.88
CA GLU A 108 -36.05 5.33 21.33
C GLU A 108 -37.40 5.54 22.01
N ALA A 109 -38.20 4.48 22.15
CA ALA A 109 -39.48 4.55 22.86
C ALA A 109 -39.29 4.98 24.32
N LEU A 110 -38.28 4.44 25.00
CA LEU A 110 -37.94 4.84 26.37
C LEU A 110 -37.43 6.28 26.45
N GLY A 111 -36.69 6.73 25.45
CA GLY A 111 -36.27 8.13 25.32
C GLY A 111 -37.45 9.08 25.20
N HIS A 112 -38.47 8.71 24.42
CA HIS A 112 -39.71 9.49 24.29
C HIS A 112 -40.51 9.54 25.60
N LEU A 113 -40.48 8.47 26.38
CA LEU A 113 -41.12 8.39 27.70
C LEU A 113 -40.31 9.04 28.82
N GLY A 114 -39.11 9.59 28.51
CA GLY A 114 -38.23 10.21 29.50
C GLY A 114 -37.54 9.22 30.45
N LEU A 115 -37.58 7.92 30.14
CA LEU A 115 -36.94 6.86 30.94
C LEU A 115 -35.48 6.64 30.56
N LEU A 116 -35.07 7.08 29.36
CA LEU A 116 -33.68 7.16 28.91
C LEU A 116 -33.40 8.54 28.32
N SER A 117 -32.11 8.92 28.22
CA SER A 117 -31.72 10.16 27.56
C SER A 117 -31.97 10.09 26.06
N ALA A 118 -33.00 10.80 25.57
CA ALA A 118 -33.33 10.86 24.13
C ALA A 118 -32.16 11.40 23.29
N VAL A 119 -31.39 12.35 23.83
CA VAL A 119 -30.18 12.88 23.17
C VAL A 119 -29.15 11.77 22.98
N ARG A 120 -28.88 10.99 24.03
CA ARG A 120 -27.90 9.91 23.95
C ARG A 120 -28.32 8.80 23.00
N VAL A 121 -29.61 8.47 22.97
CA VAL A 121 -30.16 7.48 22.03
C VAL A 121 -30.03 7.96 20.58
N ALA A 122 -30.30 9.24 20.30
CA ALA A 122 -30.15 9.82 18.98
C ALA A 122 -28.69 9.81 18.50
N GLU A 123 -27.73 10.11 19.40
CA GLU A 123 -26.29 10.00 19.10
C GLU A 123 -25.92 8.57 18.68
N ILE A 124 -26.34 7.57 19.44
CA ILE A 124 -26.10 6.15 19.13
C ILE A 124 -26.73 5.78 17.78
N ARG A 125 -27.97 6.22 17.51
CA ARG A 125 -28.65 5.91 16.24
C ARG A 125 -27.88 6.43 15.02
N SER A 126 -27.19 7.57 15.16
CA SER A 126 -26.47 8.22 14.07
C SER A 126 -25.24 7.45 13.57
N GLY A 127 -24.75 6.47 14.34
CA GLY A 127 -23.59 5.64 13.98
C GLY A 127 -23.79 4.83 12.69
N GLN A 128 -22.75 4.74 11.86
CA GLN A 128 -22.75 4.03 10.58
C GLN A 128 -21.53 3.10 10.41
N GLY A 129 -21.78 1.91 9.88
CA GLY A 129 -20.74 0.92 9.60
C GLY A 129 -20.27 0.13 10.83
N HIS A 130 -19.35 -0.82 10.63
CA HIS A 130 -19.03 -1.87 11.61
C HIS A 130 -18.43 -1.37 12.93
N ARG A 131 -17.60 -0.31 12.87
CA ARG A 131 -17.00 0.28 14.07
C ARG A 131 -18.07 0.95 14.93
N ASP A 132 -18.99 1.66 14.28
CA ASP A 132 -20.06 2.33 14.98
C ASP A 132 -21.07 1.31 15.52
N THR A 133 -21.36 0.23 14.79
CA THR A 133 -22.15 -0.90 15.34
C THR A 133 -21.56 -1.46 16.63
N ALA A 134 -20.24 -1.66 16.70
CA ALA A 134 -19.57 -2.13 17.91
C ALA A 134 -19.68 -1.13 19.07
N ASN A 135 -19.39 0.15 18.79
CA ASN A 135 -19.53 1.24 19.77
C ASN A 135 -20.97 1.36 20.30
N ASP A 136 -21.95 1.27 19.39
CA ASP A 136 -23.36 1.45 19.69
C ASP A 136 -23.87 0.32 20.59
N LEU A 137 -23.44 -0.93 20.37
CA LEU A 137 -23.77 -2.03 21.26
C LEU A 137 -23.22 -1.81 22.67
N CYS A 138 -21.97 -1.38 22.82
CA CYS A 138 -21.40 -1.06 24.13
C CYS A 138 -22.15 0.12 24.79
N ALA A 139 -22.50 1.15 24.01
CA ALA A 139 -23.22 2.32 24.50
C ALA A 139 -24.66 1.98 24.93
N LEU A 140 -25.38 1.17 24.15
CA LEU A 140 -26.72 0.67 24.49
C LEU A 140 -26.67 -0.20 25.73
N ALA A 141 -25.72 -1.14 25.82
CA ALA A 141 -25.57 -1.98 27.00
C ALA A 141 -25.35 -1.14 28.26
N THR A 142 -24.47 -0.14 28.20
CA THR A 142 -24.21 0.80 29.31
C THR A 142 -25.47 1.59 29.67
N LEU A 143 -26.21 2.09 28.68
CA LEU A 143 -27.41 2.89 28.87
C LEU A 143 -28.53 2.06 29.54
N TYR A 144 -28.73 0.82 29.10
CA TYR A 144 -29.71 -0.09 29.69
C TYR A 144 -29.32 -0.56 31.08
N ASP A 145 -28.04 -0.88 31.32
CA ASP A 145 -27.57 -1.36 32.63
C ASP A 145 -27.74 -0.29 33.71
N ALA A 146 -27.43 0.97 33.39
CA ALA A 146 -27.62 2.11 34.30
C ALA A 146 -29.09 2.31 34.73
N ALA A 147 -30.05 2.00 33.85
CA ALA A 147 -31.48 2.17 34.09
C ALA A 147 -32.20 0.84 34.43
N TRP A 148 -31.48 -0.27 34.55
CA TRP A 148 -32.08 -1.62 34.52
C TRP A 148 -33.07 -1.88 35.66
N ALA A 149 -32.78 -1.36 36.87
CA ALA A 149 -33.64 -1.54 38.03
C ALA A 149 -35.06 -0.99 37.81
N GLU A 150 -35.19 0.09 37.04
CA GLU A 150 -36.47 0.73 36.73
C GLU A 150 -37.15 0.12 35.48
N LEU A 151 -36.35 -0.34 34.52
CA LEU A 151 -36.83 -0.82 33.22
C LEU A 151 -37.26 -2.29 33.22
N ARG A 152 -36.65 -3.15 34.04
CA ARG A 152 -36.75 -4.62 33.94
C ARG A 152 -38.16 -5.22 33.88
N SER A 153 -39.17 -4.54 34.40
CA SER A 153 -40.57 -4.99 34.39
C SER A 153 -41.47 -4.25 33.37
N LYS A 154 -40.89 -3.34 32.57
CA LYS A 154 -41.62 -2.44 31.67
C LYS A 154 -41.27 -2.63 30.20
N VAL A 155 -40.27 -3.46 29.87
CA VAL A 155 -39.70 -3.56 28.52
C VAL A 155 -39.63 -5.00 28.04
N PRO A 156 -39.72 -5.24 26.72
CA PRO A 156 -39.54 -6.57 26.13
C PRO A 156 -38.07 -6.99 26.01
N ILE A 157 -37.11 -6.07 26.22
CA ILE A 157 -35.68 -6.38 26.23
C ILE A 157 -35.32 -7.18 27.48
N SER A 158 -34.61 -8.29 27.30
CA SER A 158 -34.14 -9.13 28.41
C SER A 158 -32.75 -8.72 28.90
N ARG A 159 -32.41 -9.09 30.14
CA ARG A 159 -31.05 -8.90 30.68
C ARG A 159 -30.00 -9.58 29.81
N ILE A 160 -30.32 -10.75 29.27
CA ILE A 160 -29.44 -11.53 28.38
C ILE A 160 -29.08 -10.73 27.12
N MET A 161 -30.02 -9.98 26.54
CA MET A 161 -29.74 -9.14 25.36
C MET A 161 -28.79 -7.99 25.69
N VAL A 162 -28.97 -7.36 26.86
CA VAL A 162 -28.12 -6.26 27.34
C VAL A 162 -26.70 -6.76 27.59
N ASP A 163 -26.56 -7.88 28.31
CA ASP A 163 -25.26 -8.50 28.58
C ASP A 163 -24.59 -8.97 27.27
N ARG A 164 -25.37 -9.53 26.33
CA ARG A 164 -24.87 -9.94 25.01
C ARG A 164 -24.38 -8.76 24.19
N ALA A 165 -25.05 -7.60 24.24
CA ALA A 165 -24.61 -6.40 23.55
C ALA A 165 -23.24 -5.91 24.08
N ALA A 166 -23.03 -5.95 25.39
CA ALA A 166 -21.73 -5.59 25.99
C ALA A 166 -20.61 -6.51 25.50
N VAL A 167 -20.84 -7.83 25.54
CA VAL A 167 -19.86 -8.83 25.09
C VAL A 167 -19.59 -8.71 23.60
N LEU A 168 -20.64 -8.71 22.78
CA LEU A 168 -20.50 -8.72 21.31
C LEU A 168 -19.88 -7.42 20.79
N GLY A 169 -20.19 -6.27 21.39
CA GLY A 169 -19.53 -5.00 21.07
C GLY A 169 -18.03 -5.04 21.35
N ALA A 170 -17.62 -5.57 22.51
CA ALA A 170 -16.21 -5.73 22.87
C ALA A 170 -15.47 -6.72 21.96
N GLU A 171 -16.08 -7.87 21.66
CA GLU A 171 -15.52 -8.86 20.72
C GLU A 171 -15.35 -8.28 19.32
N LEU A 172 -16.32 -7.50 18.83
CA LEU A 172 -16.22 -6.82 17.53
C LEU A 172 -15.09 -5.78 17.51
N HIS A 173 -14.85 -5.05 18.60
CA HIS A 173 -13.70 -4.15 18.69
C HIS A 173 -12.38 -4.91 18.56
N GLY A 174 -12.25 -6.07 19.21
CA GLY A 174 -11.09 -6.95 19.08
C GLY A 174 -10.87 -7.39 17.63
N ALA A 175 -11.87 -8.02 17.02
CA ALA A 175 -11.78 -8.54 15.65
C ALA A 175 -11.55 -7.45 14.59
N LEU A 176 -12.16 -6.26 14.75
CA LEU A 176 -11.92 -5.12 13.86
C LEU A 176 -10.53 -4.50 14.09
N GLY A 177 -9.97 -4.66 15.29
CA GLY A 177 -8.63 -4.23 15.67
C GLY A 177 -7.55 -5.13 15.09
N GLU A 178 -7.70 -6.45 15.19
CA GLU A 178 -6.79 -7.46 14.62
C GLU A 178 -6.53 -7.22 13.13
N ARG A 179 -7.57 -6.89 12.35
CA ARG A 179 -7.42 -6.58 10.92
C ARG A 179 -6.54 -5.36 10.61
N ARG A 180 -6.31 -4.48 11.60
CA ARG A 180 -5.44 -3.31 11.46
C ARG A 180 -4.01 -3.59 11.88
N LEU A 181 -3.78 -4.68 12.61
CA LEU A 181 -2.45 -5.08 12.97
C LEU A 181 -1.70 -5.55 11.71
N PRO A 182 -0.38 -5.35 11.64
CA PRO A 182 0.47 -6.13 10.75
C PRO A 182 0.21 -7.62 10.99
N ALA A 183 0.39 -8.45 9.96
CA ALA A 183 0.31 -9.91 10.11
C ALA A 183 1.23 -10.36 11.27
N ASP A 184 0.77 -11.34 12.04
CA ASP A 184 1.55 -11.89 13.15
C ASP A 184 2.83 -12.51 12.60
N PRO A 185 4.03 -12.07 13.05
CA PRO A 185 5.30 -12.67 12.62
C PRO A 185 5.41 -14.18 12.89
N HIS A 186 4.56 -14.74 13.76
CA HIS A 186 4.60 -16.13 14.19
C HIS A 186 3.53 -17.02 13.55
N GLU A 187 2.61 -16.47 12.75
CA GLU A 187 1.72 -17.27 11.89
C GLU A 187 2.24 -17.23 10.45
N PRO A 188 2.94 -18.28 9.98
CA PRO A 188 3.28 -18.40 8.57
C PRO A 188 1.98 -18.61 7.79
N SER A 189 1.48 -17.55 7.17
CA SER A 189 0.54 -17.70 6.07
C SER A 189 1.38 -17.82 4.81
N ASP A 190 1.54 -19.05 4.32
CA ASP A 190 2.21 -19.34 3.03
C ASP A 190 1.58 -18.57 1.85
N ASP A 191 0.39 -18.00 2.06
CA ASP A 191 -0.38 -17.20 1.11
C ASP A 191 -0.58 -15.74 1.54
N ASP A 192 0.23 -15.17 2.46
CA ASP A 192 0.12 -13.73 2.78
C ASP A 192 0.40 -12.89 1.52
N PRO A 193 -0.59 -12.13 1.00
CA PRO A 193 -0.40 -11.28 -0.17
C PRO A 193 0.76 -10.31 -0.02
N ARG A 194 1.05 -9.87 1.22
CA ARG A 194 2.17 -8.93 1.49
C ARG A 194 3.51 -9.63 1.32
N GLN A 195 3.68 -10.84 1.83
CA GLN A 195 4.91 -11.61 1.68
C GLN A 195 5.13 -12.02 0.22
N LEU A 196 4.08 -12.49 -0.47
CA LEU A 196 4.13 -12.79 -1.90
C LEU A 196 4.55 -11.56 -2.74
N ARG A 197 4.04 -10.37 -2.38
CA ARG A 197 4.44 -9.11 -3.02
C ARG A 197 5.91 -8.79 -2.80
N VAL A 198 6.46 -9.02 -1.61
CA VAL A 198 7.90 -8.79 -1.32
C VAL A 198 8.79 -9.78 -2.08
N ARG A 199 8.39 -11.05 -2.17
CA ARG A 199 9.09 -12.09 -2.97
C ARG A 199 9.08 -11.76 -4.45
N ALA A 200 7.91 -11.39 -5.00
CA ALA A 200 7.78 -10.94 -6.39
C ALA A 200 8.63 -9.70 -6.69
N PHE A 201 8.66 -8.73 -5.77
CA PHE A 201 9.51 -7.53 -5.89
C PHE A 201 10.99 -7.91 -5.92
N THR A 202 11.40 -8.79 -5.00
CA THR A 202 12.78 -9.29 -4.92
C THR A 202 13.21 -10.00 -6.20
N ALA A 203 12.38 -10.90 -6.74
CA ALA A 203 12.64 -11.60 -8.00
C ALA A 203 12.78 -10.63 -9.18
N MET A 204 11.84 -9.69 -9.34
CA MET A 204 11.87 -8.69 -10.41
C MET A 204 13.14 -7.85 -10.35
N ILE A 205 13.49 -7.32 -9.18
CA ILE A 205 14.69 -6.48 -9.02
C ILE A 205 15.97 -7.29 -9.31
N ARG A 206 16.08 -8.53 -8.83
CA ARG A 206 17.25 -9.39 -9.11
C ARG A 206 17.40 -9.64 -10.61
N ALA A 207 16.32 -9.96 -11.31
CA ALA A 207 16.33 -10.15 -12.76
C ALA A 207 16.70 -8.86 -13.49
N TYR A 208 16.15 -7.73 -13.07
CA TYR A 208 16.44 -6.43 -13.67
C TYR A 208 17.89 -5.98 -13.46
N ASP A 209 18.47 -6.23 -12.28
CA ASP A 209 19.87 -5.93 -11.97
C ASP A 209 20.84 -6.77 -12.85
N VAL A 210 20.51 -8.03 -13.16
CA VAL A 210 21.25 -8.85 -14.12
C VAL A 210 21.18 -8.24 -15.52
N CYS A 211 19.97 -7.89 -16.00
CA CYS A 211 19.79 -7.24 -17.30
C CYS A 211 20.59 -5.95 -17.39
N ARG A 212 20.53 -5.12 -16.34
CA ARG A 212 21.17 -3.81 -16.30
C ARG A 212 22.69 -3.93 -16.38
N ARG A 213 23.30 -4.85 -15.62
CA ARG A 213 24.74 -5.15 -15.71
C ARG A 213 25.15 -5.63 -17.10
N GLY A 214 24.42 -6.60 -17.67
CA GLY A 214 24.73 -7.14 -18.99
C GLY A 214 24.61 -6.09 -20.11
N VAL A 215 23.54 -5.29 -20.10
CA VAL A 215 23.34 -4.24 -21.11
C VAL A 215 24.35 -3.10 -20.96
N ILE A 216 24.67 -2.68 -19.73
CA ILE A 216 25.72 -1.68 -19.50
C ILE A 216 27.06 -2.19 -20.02
N PHE A 217 27.40 -3.46 -19.78
CA PHE A 217 28.62 -4.06 -20.30
C PHE A 217 28.65 -4.07 -21.83
N LEU A 218 27.59 -4.57 -22.49
CA LEU A 218 27.50 -4.63 -23.95
C LEU A 218 27.54 -3.25 -24.62
N ARG A 219 27.04 -2.22 -23.93
CA ARG A 219 26.84 -0.87 -24.48
C ARG A 219 27.73 0.17 -23.81
N TRP A 220 28.80 -0.27 -23.17
CA TRP A 220 29.70 0.58 -22.39
C TRP A 220 30.20 1.79 -23.21
N ASP A 221 30.70 1.53 -24.43
CA ASP A 221 31.25 2.59 -25.30
C ASP A 221 30.20 3.41 -26.04
N LEU A 222 28.92 2.99 -26.03
CA LEU A 222 27.84 3.64 -26.78
C LEU A 222 27.12 4.73 -25.98
N GLY A 223 27.28 4.73 -24.65
CA GLY A 223 26.72 5.76 -23.76
C GLY A 223 25.19 5.78 -23.69
N ASP A 224 24.49 4.78 -24.23
CA ASP A 224 23.03 4.76 -24.36
C ASP A 224 22.35 3.59 -23.63
N ALA A 225 23.08 2.90 -22.75
CA ALA A 225 22.56 1.79 -21.96
C ALA A 225 21.26 2.13 -21.19
N ASP A 226 21.16 3.35 -20.66
CA ASP A 226 19.99 3.82 -19.90
C ASP A 226 18.71 3.95 -20.77
N ARG A 227 18.84 3.98 -22.11
CA ARG A 227 17.69 3.89 -23.03
C ARG A 227 17.11 2.48 -23.06
N PHE A 228 17.87 1.46 -22.67
CA PHE A 228 17.43 0.06 -22.64
C PHE A 228 17.07 -0.37 -21.22
N VAL A 229 17.90 0.00 -20.25
CA VAL A 229 17.81 -0.40 -18.84
C VAL A 229 17.86 0.83 -17.92
N PRO A 230 16.83 1.70 -17.98
CA PRO A 230 16.79 2.90 -17.13
C PRO A 230 16.87 2.56 -15.64
N THR A 231 17.38 3.49 -14.83
CA THR A 231 17.33 3.32 -13.36
C THR A 231 15.89 3.29 -12.85
N LEU A 232 15.57 2.31 -11.99
CA LEU A 232 14.29 2.27 -11.27
C LEU A 232 14.28 3.24 -10.09
N TYR A 233 15.46 3.58 -9.58
CA TYR A 233 15.64 4.57 -8.52
C TYR A 233 15.65 5.94 -9.16
N SER A 234 14.49 6.58 -9.23
CA SER A 234 14.43 7.98 -9.64
C SER A 234 15.11 8.86 -8.59
N ARG A 235 15.95 9.80 -9.04
CA ARG A 235 16.07 11.07 -8.33
C ARG A 235 14.74 11.77 -8.57
N ARG A 236 13.98 12.04 -7.49
CA ARG A 236 12.80 12.93 -7.54
C ARG A 236 13.15 14.13 -8.43
N ARG A 237 12.61 14.16 -9.65
CA ARG A 237 12.67 15.36 -10.49
C ARG A 237 11.84 16.39 -9.72
N ARG A 238 12.49 17.38 -9.10
CA ARG A 238 11.80 18.60 -8.72
C ARG A 238 11.13 19.09 -10.00
N ARG A 239 9.79 19.15 -10.02
CA ARG A 239 9.07 19.88 -11.07
C ARG A 239 9.65 21.30 -11.07
N SER A 240 10.42 21.64 -12.10
CA SER A 240 10.59 23.04 -12.45
C SER A 240 9.19 23.57 -12.80
N PRO A 241 8.81 24.76 -12.34
CA PRO A 241 7.58 25.39 -12.82
C PRO A 241 7.64 25.45 -14.34
N LEU A 242 6.56 25.03 -15.00
CA LEU A 242 6.35 25.32 -16.41
C LEU A 242 6.44 26.83 -16.55
N VAL A 243 7.41 27.30 -17.33
CA VAL A 243 7.40 28.66 -17.85
C VAL A 243 6.32 28.65 -18.92
N ASP A 244 5.25 29.42 -18.69
CA ASP A 244 4.23 29.67 -19.70
C ASP A 244 4.90 30.40 -20.87
N GLU A 245 5.07 29.69 -21.99
CA GLU A 245 5.32 30.33 -23.28
C GLU A 245 3.97 30.72 -23.88
N GLU A 246 3.55 31.95 -23.62
CA GLU A 246 2.68 32.73 -24.50
C GLU A 246 2.89 34.22 -24.20
N ASN A 247 3.76 34.89 -24.94
CA ASN A 247 3.36 35.87 -25.96
C ASN A 247 4.61 36.62 -26.47
N GLY A 248 4.74 36.72 -27.79
CA GLY A 248 5.79 37.49 -28.44
C GLY A 248 5.49 38.98 -28.37
N GLU A 249 6.41 39.75 -27.78
CA GLU A 249 6.53 41.18 -28.04
C GLU A 249 8.03 41.49 -28.12
N ALA A 250 8.45 41.99 -29.28
CA ALA A 250 9.83 42.37 -29.54
C ALA A 250 10.22 43.58 -28.68
N ALA A 251 11.24 43.42 -27.84
CA ALA A 251 11.94 44.52 -27.21
C ALA A 251 13.39 44.54 -27.70
N GLU A 252 13.79 45.66 -28.30
CA GLU A 252 15.09 45.95 -28.89
C GLU A 252 16.28 45.77 -27.90
N PRO A 253 17.50 45.49 -28.39
CA PRO A 253 18.66 45.28 -27.55
C PRO A 253 19.34 46.61 -27.19
N THR A 254 19.70 46.80 -25.92
CA THR A 254 20.67 47.82 -25.50
C THR A 254 21.34 47.42 -24.18
N PRO A 255 22.54 47.92 -23.86
CA PRO A 255 23.79 47.22 -24.16
C PRO A 255 24.52 46.73 -22.91
N SER A 256 25.46 45.80 -23.17
CA SER A 256 26.41 45.24 -22.22
C SER A 256 27.28 46.30 -21.53
N SER A 257 27.55 46.09 -20.23
CA SER A 257 28.55 46.83 -19.44
C SER A 257 28.93 46.02 -18.19
N PRO A 258 30.14 46.17 -17.63
CA PRO A 258 31.24 45.25 -17.95
C PRO A 258 31.74 44.44 -16.74
N MET A 259 32.54 43.42 -17.05
CA MET A 259 33.41 42.66 -16.15
C MET A 259 34.20 43.56 -15.19
N VAL A 260 34.01 43.37 -13.88
CA VAL A 260 34.95 43.87 -12.87
C VAL A 260 35.99 42.78 -12.59
N SER A 261 37.22 43.07 -13.00
CA SER A 261 38.43 42.30 -12.76
C SER A 261 38.79 42.29 -11.26
N ARG A 262 39.21 41.13 -10.73
CA ARG A 262 39.79 41.00 -9.40
C ARG A 262 41.31 41.20 -9.48
N PRO A 263 41.94 42.05 -8.66
CA PRO A 263 43.40 42.16 -8.64
C PRO A 263 44.06 41.02 -7.86
N SER A 264 45.06 40.40 -8.49
CA SER A 264 46.02 39.47 -7.89
C SER A 264 46.91 40.19 -6.86
N THR A 265 47.01 39.64 -5.65
CA THR A 265 47.99 40.11 -4.66
C THR A 265 49.25 39.26 -4.76
N VAL A 266 50.36 39.92 -5.10
CA VAL A 266 51.73 39.40 -5.07
C VAL A 266 52.23 39.42 -3.63
N VAL A 267 52.74 38.28 -3.15
CA VAL A 267 53.48 38.19 -1.88
C VAL A 267 54.95 38.46 -2.18
N THR A 268 55.50 39.54 -1.64
CA THR A 268 56.93 39.86 -1.69
C THR A 268 57.60 39.40 -0.39
N LEU A 269 58.59 38.53 -0.54
CA LEU A 269 59.53 38.07 0.46
C LEU A 269 60.46 39.23 0.86
N THR A 270 60.63 39.52 2.15
CA THR A 270 61.76 40.36 2.62
C THR A 270 62.41 39.69 3.82
N ALA A 271 63.68 39.36 3.67
CA ALA A 271 64.59 38.95 4.73
C ALA A 271 65.29 40.19 5.30
N PHE A 272 65.37 40.27 6.63
CA PHE A 272 66.48 40.84 7.40
C PHE A 272 66.49 40.17 8.77
#